data_AF-A0A3N2BL45-F1
#
_entry.id   AF-A0A3N2BL45-F1
#
_cell.length_a   1.000
_cell.length_b   1.000
_cell.length_c   1.000
_cell.angle_alpha   90.00
_cell.angle_beta   90.00
_cell.angle_gamma   90.00
#
_symmetry.space_group_name_H-M   'P 1'
#
loop_
_entity.id
_entity.type
_entity.pdbx_description
1 polymer ?
#
loop_
_entity_poly.entity_id
_entity_poly.type
_entity_poly.pdbx_seq_one_letter_code
_entity_poly.pdbx_strand_id
1 'polypeptide(L)'
;MTAVTRTRPAPENPYARIYAEFLEQTKDHVLTVTVDDGLNRQMHVGAPGTNIWSFGVVTWPNYLVTVGDIADGFVFSRINDMLDFFDCRGSEGYYSDGASCIDAAYWAQKLVGSRDVRHYSEAAFLASVKDHLRDHEDIGDDAQAEYEKIVAIARTVCARNGVDFEEYLTELRSSGAAPNLELAADAEELEYFGLPIPEQTPASRAASILADAAFHRDTEQEARDWLSDSEGVELFGPDTWEWDLRELDVHFLYTCFALELTVRLWREYETTPAAVERRDPSRAYVLVEGGVVQNAPLLPVYDMDLLKEQDSVEAAHEALELYERIIKHSEAKQSLPRELKDLAAMVRAGGCAEDVQALNKYESTKTKGRAA
;
A
#
# COMPACT_ATOMS: atom_id res chain seq x y z
N MET A 1 -4.43 -0.13 -41.81
CA MET A 1 -3.27 -0.06 -40.89
C MET A 1 -3.81 -0.23 -39.49
N THR A 2 -3.71 -1.45 -38.96
CA THR A 2 -4.14 -1.78 -37.59
C THR A 2 -3.08 -1.22 -36.64
N ALA A 3 -3.46 -0.26 -35.80
CA ALA A 3 -2.56 0.27 -34.79
C ALA A 3 -2.20 -0.88 -33.82
N VAL A 4 -0.96 -1.35 -33.88
CA VAL A 4 -0.39 -2.22 -32.86
C VAL A 4 -0.11 -1.32 -31.67
N THR A 5 -1.04 -1.30 -30.72
CA THR A 5 -0.80 -0.70 -29.41
C THR A 5 0.34 -1.50 -28.78
N ARG A 6 1.55 -0.95 -28.80
CA ARG A 6 2.68 -1.47 -28.01
C ARG A 6 2.29 -1.30 -26.54
N THR A 7 1.71 -2.32 -25.93
CA THR A 7 1.62 -2.42 -24.47
C THR A 7 3.05 -2.44 -23.95
N ARG A 8 3.43 -1.44 -23.14
CA ARG A 8 4.69 -1.50 -22.39
C ARG A 8 4.66 -2.78 -21.54
N PRO A 9 5.79 -3.51 -21.43
CA PRO A 9 5.87 -4.62 -20.50
C PRO A 9 5.55 -4.11 -19.09
N ALA A 10 4.86 -4.93 -18.29
CA ALA A 10 4.61 -4.62 -16.89
C ALA A 10 5.95 -4.38 -16.17
N PRO A 11 6.04 -3.39 -15.28
CA PRO A 11 7.25 -3.15 -14.51
C PRO A 11 7.59 -4.35 -13.60
N GLU A 12 8.86 -4.46 -13.24
CA GLU A 12 9.33 -5.41 -12.24
C GLU A 12 8.92 -4.92 -10.84
N ASN A 13 8.49 -5.86 -9.99
CA ASN A 13 8.15 -5.56 -8.61
C ASN A 13 9.43 -5.30 -7.79
N PRO A 14 9.59 -4.12 -7.15
CA PRO A 14 10.76 -3.84 -6.33
C PRO A 14 10.89 -4.78 -5.12
N TYR A 15 9.82 -5.49 -4.75
CA TYR A 15 9.78 -6.44 -3.65
C TYR A 15 9.49 -7.88 -4.10
N ALA A 16 9.80 -8.23 -5.35
CA ALA A 16 9.43 -9.51 -5.97
C ALA A 16 9.76 -10.75 -5.12
N ARG A 17 10.96 -10.78 -4.51
CA ARG A 17 11.39 -11.89 -3.63
C ARG A 17 10.48 -12.05 -2.42
N ILE A 18 10.19 -10.95 -1.73
CA ILE A 18 9.38 -10.91 -0.51
C ILE A 18 7.93 -11.25 -0.85
N TYR A 19 7.43 -10.74 -1.97
CA TYR A 19 6.09 -11.04 -2.45
C TYR A 19 5.92 -12.53 -2.81
N ALA A 20 6.88 -13.13 -3.51
CA ALA A 20 6.85 -14.55 -3.85
C ALA A 20 6.84 -15.45 -2.61
N GLU A 21 7.64 -15.12 -1.60
CA GLU A 21 7.63 -15.82 -0.32
C GLU A 21 6.29 -15.64 0.41
N PHE A 22 5.77 -14.42 0.48
CA PHE A 22 4.46 -14.14 1.06
C PHE A 22 3.37 -15.00 0.40
N LEU A 23 3.31 -15.03 -0.94
CA LEU A 23 2.34 -15.85 -1.67
C LEU A 23 2.42 -17.34 -1.34
N GLU A 24 3.64 -17.89 -1.29
CA GLU A 24 3.82 -19.32 -0.96
C GLU A 24 3.32 -19.64 0.45
N GLN A 25 3.57 -18.74 1.40
CA GLN A 25 3.24 -18.94 2.81
C GLN A 25 1.76 -18.67 3.12
N THR A 26 1.08 -17.83 2.33
CA THR A 26 -0.32 -17.46 2.54
C THR A 26 -1.30 -18.13 1.56
N LYS A 27 -0.85 -19.08 0.73
CA LYS A 27 -1.69 -19.72 -0.30
C LYS A 27 -2.92 -20.44 0.24
N ASP A 28 -2.84 -20.95 1.47
CA ASP A 28 -3.91 -21.69 2.15
C ASP A 28 -4.63 -20.84 3.20
N HIS A 29 -4.32 -19.54 3.29
CA HIS A 29 -4.91 -18.66 4.29
C HIS A 29 -6.34 -18.29 3.94
N VAL A 30 -7.17 -18.23 4.98
CA VAL A 30 -8.57 -17.82 4.88
C VAL A 30 -8.87 -16.69 5.85
N LEU A 31 -9.81 -15.81 5.47
CA LEU A 31 -10.31 -14.74 6.33
C LEU A 31 -11.36 -15.28 7.31
N THR A 32 -11.15 -15.02 8.59
CA THR A 32 -12.13 -15.19 9.67
C THR A 32 -12.47 -13.82 10.24
N VAL A 33 -13.76 -13.47 10.23
CA VAL A 33 -14.27 -12.20 10.77
C VAL A 33 -14.90 -12.45 12.14
N THR A 34 -14.26 -11.94 13.21
CA THR A 34 -14.72 -12.08 14.60
C THR A 34 -15.67 -10.94 14.99
N VAL A 35 -15.38 -9.73 14.55
CA VAL A 35 -16.22 -8.53 14.77
C VAL A 35 -16.39 -7.81 13.43
N ASP A 36 -17.63 -7.43 13.13
CA ASP A 36 -18.01 -6.59 11.99
C ASP A 36 -19.15 -5.65 12.42
N ASP A 37 -18.78 -4.51 13.02
CA ASP A 37 -19.71 -3.48 13.48
C ASP A 37 -19.34 -2.13 12.85
N GLY A 38 -19.73 -1.98 11.59
CA GLY A 38 -19.43 -0.79 10.79
C GLY A 38 -17.93 -0.63 10.58
N LEU A 39 -17.33 0.40 11.20
CA LEU A 39 -15.89 0.68 11.13
C LEU A 39 -15.07 -0.09 12.16
N ASN A 40 -15.73 -0.71 13.15
CA ASN A 40 -15.09 -1.54 14.17
C ASN A 40 -15.07 -2.98 13.67
N ARG A 41 -13.90 -3.44 13.22
CA ARG A 41 -13.76 -4.78 12.65
C ARG A 41 -12.57 -5.49 13.27
N GLN A 42 -12.72 -6.78 13.52
CA GLN A 42 -11.64 -7.67 13.94
C GLN A 42 -11.61 -8.86 12.98
N MET A 43 -10.50 -8.94 12.25
CA MET A 43 -10.27 -9.92 11.21
C MET A 43 -9.01 -10.70 11.53
N HIS A 44 -9.02 -11.98 11.18
CA HIS A 44 -7.86 -12.87 11.25
C HIS A 44 -7.71 -13.57 9.90
N VAL A 45 -6.48 -13.63 9.39
CA VAL A 45 -6.13 -14.31 8.15
C VAL A 45 -5.05 -15.34 8.48
N GLY A 46 -5.35 -16.60 8.22
CA GLY A 46 -4.46 -17.71 8.59
C GLY A 46 -4.90 -19.03 7.96
N ALA A 47 -3.96 -19.97 7.88
CA ALA A 47 -4.24 -21.33 7.43
C ALA A 47 -4.99 -22.11 8.52
N PRO A 48 -6.02 -22.91 8.19
CA PRO A 48 -6.76 -23.68 9.19
C PRO A 48 -5.87 -24.62 10.02
N GLY A 49 -6.01 -24.57 11.34
CA GLY A 49 -5.32 -25.49 12.26
C GLY A 49 -3.87 -25.10 12.62
N THR A 50 -3.39 -23.94 12.18
CA THR A 50 -2.08 -23.40 12.55
C THR A 50 -2.14 -21.88 12.71
N ASN A 51 -1.24 -21.31 13.51
CA ASN A 51 -1.04 -19.86 13.62
C ASN A 51 0.23 -19.38 12.90
N ILE A 52 0.96 -20.30 12.27
CA ILE A 52 2.17 -20.00 11.51
C ILE A 52 1.81 -19.10 10.33
N TRP A 53 2.57 -18.01 10.14
CA TRP A 53 2.33 -16.99 9.11
C TRP A 53 0.96 -16.30 9.21
N SER A 54 0.25 -16.45 10.32
CA SER A 54 -1.05 -15.83 10.51
C SER A 54 -0.93 -14.36 10.92
N PHE A 55 -1.94 -13.58 10.61
CA PHE A 55 -2.03 -12.18 11.00
C PHE A 55 -3.48 -11.78 11.23
N GLY A 56 -3.66 -10.65 11.90
CA GLY A 56 -4.95 -10.06 12.19
C GLY A 56 -4.93 -8.57 11.89
N VAL A 57 -6.10 -8.06 11.57
CA VAL A 57 -6.36 -6.65 11.30
C VAL A 57 -7.51 -6.22 12.17
N VAL A 58 -7.26 -5.21 12.99
CA VAL A 58 -8.29 -4.57 13.81
C VAL A 58 -8.40 -3.12 13.37
N THR A 59 -9.60 -2.67 13.02
CA THR A 59 -9.87 -1.28 12.61
C THR A 59 -10.97 -0.69 13.46
N TRP A 60 -10.88 0.62 13.68
CA TRP A 60 -11.90 1.49 14.28
C TRP A 60 -11.78 2.87 13.62
N PRO A 61 -12.68 3.84 13.87
CA PRO A 61 -12.64 5.13 13.19
C PRO A 61 -11.25 5.78 13.20
N ASN A 62 -10.70 6.01 12.01
CA ASN A 62 -9.39 6.63 11.72
C ASN A 62 -8.15 5.76 11.93
N TYR A 63 -8.26 4.56 12.49
CA TYR A 63 -7.10 3.76 12.88
C TYR A 63 -7.24 2.30 12.48
N LEU A 64 -6.09 1.69 12.17
CA LEU A 64 -5.96 0.26 11.95
C LEU A 64 -4.70 -0.23 12.65
N VAL A 65 -4.78 -1.39 13.29
CA VAL A 65 -3.63 -2.09 13.83
C VAL A 65 -3.53 -3.49 13.25
N THR A 66 -2.30 -3.90 12.95
CA THR A 66 -1.99 -5.27 12.56
C THR A 66 -1.45 -6.05 13.75
N VAL A 67 -1.75 -7.34 13.84
CA VAL A 67 -1.31 -8.24 14.92
C VAL A 67 -0.98 -9.62 14.36
N GLY A 68 -0.20 -10.43 15.08
CA GLY A 68 0.02 -11.83 14.73
C GLY A 68 1.49 -12.16 14.51
N ASP A 69 1.75 -13.20 13.72
CA ASP A 69 3.07 -13.80 13.54
C ASP A 69 3.94 -12.99 12.57
N ILE A 70 3.35 -12.54 11.46
CA ILE A 70 4.07 -11.78 10.41
C ILE A 70 3.73 -10.30 10.41
N ALA A 71 2.94 -9.84 11.38
CA ALA A 71 2.51 -8.46 11.49
C ALA A 71 2.82 -7.91 12.89
N ASP A 72 3.85 -7.06 12.95
CA ASP A 72 4.58 -6.69 14.18
C ASP A 72 3.84 -5.73 15.13
N GLY A 73 2.52 -5.56 15.03
CA GLY A 73 1.82 -4.57 15.85
C GLY A 73 1.83 -3.17 15.25
N PHE A 74 1.89 -3.02 13.92
CA PHE A 74 1.91 -1.70 13.28
C PHE A 74 0.55 -1.03 13.39
N VAL A 75 0.55 0.21 13.86
CA VAL A 75 -0.66 1.06 13.95
C VAL A 75 -0.58 2.11 12.85
N PHE A 76 -1.64 2.24 12.06
CA PHE A 76 -1.76 3.23 10.98
C PHE A 76 -2.91 4.18 11.27
N SER A 77 -2.80 5.42 10.77
CA SER A 77 -3.89 6.41 10.84
C SER A 77 -3.91 7.31 9.60
N ARG A 78 -5.06 7.43 8.93
CA ARG A 78 -5.18 8.33 7.77
C ARG A 78 -6.60 8.83 7.48
N ILE A 79 -7.55 7.94 7.22
CA ILE A 79 -8.95 8.26 6.91
C ILE A 79 -9.88 7.43 7.80
N ASN A 80 -11.17 7.79 7.82
CA ASN A 80 -12.14 7.19 8.73
C ASN A 80 -12.29 5.66 8.58
N ASP A 81 -12.33 5.15 7.34
CA ASP A 81 -12.28 3.73 7.04
C ASP A 81 -10.88 3.35 6.54
N MET A 82 -10.10 2.66 7.37
CA MET A 82 -8.73 2.33 7.02
C MET A 82 -8.62 1.14 6.05
N LEU A 83 -9.67 0.32 5.87
CA LEU A 83 -9.65 -0.69 4.80
C LEU A 83 -9.76 -0.03 3.43
N ASP A 84 -10.57 1.03 3.32
CA ASP A 84 -10.63 1.85 2.10
C ASP A 84 -9.29 2.54 1.80
N PHE A 85 -8.51 2.90 2.83
CA PHE A 85 -7.18 3.50 2.62
C PHE A 85 -6.18 2.52 2.00
N PHE A 86 -6.21 1.26 2.43
CA PHE A 86 -5.35 0.19 1.89
C PHE A 86 -5.92 -0.48 0.64
N ASP A 87 -7.02 0.06 0.10
CA ASP A 87 -7.67 -0.49 -1.07
C ASP A 87 -6.88 -0.18 -2.35
N CYS A 88 -6.17 -1.20 -2.86
CA CYS A 88 -5.40 -1.16 -4.10
C CYS A 88 -6.22 -1.47 -5.37
N ARG A 89 -7.55 -1.37 -5.35
CA ARG A 89 -8.42 -1.70 -6.49
C ARG A 89 -8.01 -0.98 -7.78
N GLY A 90 -7.95 -1.74 -8.88
CA GLY A 90 -7.52 -1.22 -10.18
C GLY A 90 -6.01 -1.23 -10.38
N SER A 91 -5.24 -1.67 -9.38
CA SER A 91 -3.80 -1.95 -9.51
C SER A 91 -3.45 -3.43 -9.44
N GLU A 92 -4.45 -4.32 -9.37
CA GLU A 92 -4.21 -5.76 -9.33
C GLU A 92 -3.45 -6.22 -10.59
N GLY A 93 -2.33 -6.93 -10.41
CA GLY A 93 -1.48 -7.35 -11.53
C GLY A 93 -0.74 -6.21 -12.22
N TYR A 94 -0.48 -5.10 -11.52
CA TYR A 94 0.32 -3.99 -12.03
C TYR A 94 1.75 -4.45 -12.38
N TYR A 95 2.36 -5.27 -11.53
CA TYR A 95 3.69 -5.80 -11.75
C TYR A 95 3.66 -7.12 -12.52
N SER A 96 4.79 -7.47 -13.14
CA SER A 96 4.93 -8.69 -13.95
C SER A 96 4.71 -10.00 -13.18
N ASP A 97 4.85 -9.99 -11.85
CA ASP A 97 4.63 -11.13 -10.95
C ASP A 97 3.18 -11.23 -10.42
N GLY A 98 2.30 -10.33 -10.85
CA GLY A 98 0.90 -10.28 -10.42
C GLY A 98 0.64 -9.44 -9.16
N ALA A 99 1.69 -8.87 -8.55
CA ALA A 99 1.54 -8.02 -7.38
C ALA A 99 0.72 -6.75 -7.70
N SER A 100 -0.08 -6.33 -6.73
CA SER A 100 -0.73 -5.03 -6.73
C SER A 100 0.31 -3.91 -6.56
N CYS A 101 0.00 -2.70 -7.05
CA CYS A 101 0.86 -1.54 -6.83
C CYS A 101 0.67 -1.01 -5.40
N ILE A 102 1.36 -1.61 -4.42
CA ILE A 102 1.41 -1.09 -3.06
C ILE A 102 2.43 0.06 -2.95
N ASP A 103 2.07 1.13 -2.23
CA ASP A 103 2.97 2.23 -1.92
C ASP A 103 3.47 2.12 -0.47
N ALA A 104 4.36 1.14 -0.24
CA ALA A 104 4.86 0.82 1.09
C ALA A 104 5.58 2.01 1.74
N ALA A 105 6.31 2.83 0.96
CA ALA A 105 6.98 4.02 1.47
C ALA A 105 5.99 5.08 1.96
N TYR A 106 4.91 5.31 1.21
CA TYR A 106 3.84 6.21 1.65
C TYR A 106 3.06 5.67 2.84
N TRP A 107 2.81 4.36 2.90
CA TRP A 107 2.16 3.71 4.05
C TRP A 107 3.00 3.81 5.31
N ALA A 108 4.33 3.69 5.20
CA ALA A 108 5.25 3.88 6.33
C ALA A 108 5.10 5.28 6.96
N GLN A 109 4.87 6.32 6.15
CA GLN A 109 4.61 7.68 6.66
C GLN A 109 3.30 7.79 7.47
N LYS A 110 2.42 6.79 7.40
CA LYS A 110 1.13 6.78 8.11
C LYS A 110 1.16 5.94 9.39
N LEU A 111 2.33 5.39 9.73
CA LEU A 111 2.53 4.73 11.01
C LEU A 111 2.35 5.73 12.16
N VAL A 112 1.68 5.27 13.21
CA VAL A 112 1.50 5.97 14.46
C VAL A 112 2.51 5.44 15.47
N GLY A 113 3.20 6.36 16.14
CA GLY A 113 4.31 6.06 17.03
C GLY A 113 5.64 6.06 16.29
N SER A 114 6.73 6.33 17.02
CA SER A 114 8.09 6.41 16.47
C SER A 114 8.67 5.01 16.23
N ARG A 115 8.12 4.28 15.26
CA ARG A 115 8.74 3.07 14.72
C ARG A 115 9.47 3.42 13.44
N ASP A 116 10.79 3.28 13.45
CA ASP A 116 11.57 3.32 12.23
C ASP A 116 11.46 1.96 11.55
N VAL A 117 10.85 1.94 10.37
CA VAL A 117 10.70 0.75 9.52
C VAL A 117 11.65 0.79 8.34
N ARG A 118 12.63 1.69 8.39
CA ARG A 118 13.68 1.81 7.40
C ARG A 118 15.02 1.60 8.06
N HIS A 119 15.81 0.72 7.47
CA HIS A 119 17.15 0.41 7.97
C HIS A 119 18.14 0.54 6.84
N TYR A 120 19.38 0.89 7.21
CA TYR A 120 20.47 0.94 6.26
C TYR A 120 20.56 -0.37 5.47
N SER A 121 20.75 -0.26 4.16
CA SER A 121 20.85 -1.37 3.24
C SER A 121 22.10 -1.23 2.41
N GLU A 122 22.98 -2.22 2.53
CA GLU A 122 24.16 -2.35 1.67
C GLU A 122 23.76 -2.36 0.18
N ALA A 123 22.62 -2.99 -0.12
CA ALA A 123 22.09 -3.08 -1.47
C ALA A 123 21.57 -1.73 -1.97
N ALA A 124 20.85 -0.97 -1.13
CA ALA A 124 20.40 0.38 -1.47
C ALA A 124 21.60 1.32 -1.71
N PHE A 125 22.63 1.24 -0.86
CA PHE A 125 23.86 2.00 -1.05
C PHE A 125 24.55 1.69 -2.39
N LEU A 126 24.82 0.42 -2.67
CA LEU A 126 25.46 0.04 -3.93
C LEU A 126 24.61 0.36 -5.15
N ALA A 127 23.28 0.28 -5.02
CA ALA A 127 22.36 0.70 -6.08
C ALA A 127 22.45 2.21 -6.33
N SER A 128 22.44 3.05 -5.29
CA SER A 128 22.59 4.50 -5.44
C SER A 128 23.92 4.88 -6.08
N VAL A 129 25.04 4.25 -5.66
CA VAL A 129 26.35 4.47 -6.29
C VAL A 129 26.29 4.08 -7.76
N LYS A 130 25.78 2.88 -8.07
CA LYS A 130 25.68 2.40 -9.44
C LYS A 130 24.84 3.31 -10.32
N ASP A 131 23.67 3.73 -9.84
CA ASP A 131 22.77 4.60 -10.61
C ASP A 131 23.42 5.96 -10.87
N HIS A 132 24.09 6.56 -9.86
CA HIS A 132 24.84 7.80 -10.07
C HIS A 132 25.97 7.65 -11.10
N LEU A 133 26.74 6.55 -11.02
CA LEU A 133 27.84 6.31 -11.97
C LEU A 133 27.35 6.15 -13.41
N ARG A 134 26.17 5.57 -13.62
CA ARG A 134 25.59 5.39 -14.96
C ARG A 134 25.27 6.71 -15.65
N ASP A 135 24.88 7.71 -14.87
CA ASP A 135 24.52 9.05 -15.36
C ASP A 135 25.71 10.03 -15.32
N HIS A 136 26.89 9.59 -14.89
CA HIS A 136 28.08 10.44 -14.78
C HIS A 136 28.71 10.73 -16.15
N GLU A 137 29.01 12.00 -16.42
CA GLU A 137 29.51 12.49 -17.72
C GLU A 137 30.77 11.76 -18.24
N ASP A 138 31.76 11.51 -17.38
CA ASP A 138 33.03 10.89 -17.80
C ASP A 138 33.10 9.35 -17.75
N ILE A 139 32.17 8.69 -17.05
CA ILE A 139 32.28 7.24 -16.73
C ILE A 139 30.97 6.45 -16.95
N GLY A 140 29.88 7.15 -17.21
CA GLY A 140 28.55 6.59 -17.38
C GLY A 140 28.32 5.88 -18.70
N ASP A 141 27.07 5.47 -18.91
CA ASP A 141 26.67 4.65 -20.06
C ASP A 141 26.93 5.41 -21.39
N ASP A 142 26.69 6.72 -21.42
CA ASP A 142 26.95 7.59 -22.59
C ASP A 142 28.47 7.77 -22.84
N ALA A 143 29.26 7.96 -21.79
CA ALA A 143 30.72 8.07 -21.88
C ALA A 143 31.35 6.79 -22.45
N GLN A 144 30.83 5.63 -22.03
CA GLN A 144 31.26 4.33 -22.55
C GLN A 144 30.93 4.19 -24.04
N ALA A 145 29.73 4.59 -24.47
CA ALA A 145 29.33 4.55 -25.87
C ALA A 145 30.21 5.47 -26.74
N GLU A 146 30.53 6.66 -26.24
CA GLU A 146 31.45 7.60 -26.91
C GLU A 146 32.87 7.02 -26.99
N TYR A 147 33.40 6.47 -25.90
CA TYR A 147 34.70 5.78 -25.88
C TYR A 147 34.77 4.68 -26.94
N GLU A 148 33.75 3.82 -27.03
CA GLU A 148 33.69 2.75 -28.03
C GLU A 148 33.69 3.30 -29.45
N LYS A 149 33.01 4.41 -29.69
CA LYS A 149 32.98 5.09 -30.98
C LYS A 149 34.35 5.65 -31.35
N ILE A 150 35.02 6.35 -30.44
CA ILE A 150 36.38 6.88 -30.64
C ILE A 150 37.35 5.74 -30.97
N VAL A 151 37.33 4.66 -30.19
CA VAL A 151 38.20 3.49 -30.42
C VAL A 151 37.92 2.82 -31.76
N ALA A 152 36.65 2.65 -32.13
CA ALA A 152 36.26 2.04 -33.40
C ALA A 152 36.75 2.87 -34.61
N ILE A 153 36.60 4.19 -34.54
CA ILE A 153 37.07 5.12 -35.57
C ILE A 153 38.59 5.09 -35.66
N ALA A 154 39.29 5.21 -34.53
CA ALA A 154 40.74 5.18 -34.49
C ALA A 154 41.29 3.86 -35.08
N ARG A 155 40.71 2.70 -34.74
CA ARG A 155 41.07 1.41 -35.33
C ARG A 155 40.84 1.37 -36.84
N THR A 156 39.72 1.92 -37.31
CA THR A 156 39.38 1.95 -38.74
C THR A 156 40.38 2.80 -39.52
N VAL A 157 40.72 3.99 -39.03
CA VAL A 157 41.71 4.88 -39.65
C VAL A 157 43.11 4.26 -39.63
N CYS A 158 43.53 3.68 -38.50
CA CYS A 158 44.83 3.01 -38.37
C CYS A 158 44.96 1.86 -39.37
N ALA A 159 43.95 0.98 -39.44
CA ALA A 159 43.93 -0.15 -40.37
C ALA A 159 44.01 0.30 -41.84
N ARG A 160 43.30 1.38 -42.21
CA ARG A 160 43.35 1.94 -43.57
C ARG A 160 44.74 2.49 -43.92
N ASN A 161 45.42 3.09 -42.95
CA ASN A 161 46.74 3.70 -43.13
C ASN A 161 47.90 2.72 -42.89
N GLY A 162 47.62 1.45 -42.55
CA GLY A 162 48.63 0.44 -42.28
C GLY A 162 49.43 0.67 -40.98
N VAL A 163 48.84 1.38 -40.02
CA VAL A 163 49.43 1.67 -38.70
C VAL A 163 48.86 0.69 -37.67
N ASP A 164 49.72 0.17 -36.79
CA ASP A 164 49.27 -0.66 -35.68
C ASP A 164 48.55 0.18 -34.63
N PHE A 165 47.43 -0.31 -34.11
CA PHE A 165 46.60 0.45 -33.19
C PHE A 165 47.29 0.73 -31.85
N GLU A 166 48.13 -0.19 -31.35
CA GLU A 166 48.86 0.02 -30.09
C GLU A 166 50.01 1.01 -30.28
N GLU A 167 50.65 1.03 -31.45
CA GLU A 167 51.63 2.06 -31.82
C GLU A 167 50.96 3.45 -31.87
N TYR A 168 49.79 3.55 -32.50
CA TYR A 168 48.97 4.76 -32.49
C TYR A 168 48.63 5.23 -31.08
N LEU A 169 48.16 4.33 -30.19
CA LEU A 169 47.84 4.69 -28.81
C LEU A 169 49.07 5.18 -28.05
N THR A 170 50.23 4.55 -28.27
CA THR A 170 51.49 4.95 -27.65
C THR A 170 51.90 6.35 -28.07
N GLU A 171 51.78 6.67 -29.36
CA GLU A 171 52.08 8.00 -29.90
C GLU A 171 51.09 9.06 -29.41
N LEU A 172 49.79 8.75 -29.46
CA LEU A 172 48.73 9.64 -29.00
C LEU A 172 48.93 10.03 -27.52
N ARG A 173 49.24 9.05 -26.66
CA ARG A 173 49.45 9.29 -25.22
C ARG A 173 50.75 10.01 -24.91
N SER A 174 51.82 9.75 -25.67
CA SER A 174 53.13 10.36 -25.44
C SER A 174 53.24 11.79 -25.98
N SER A 175 52.61 12.07 -27.12
CA SER A 175 52.67 13.38 -27.78
C SER A 175 51.45 14.27 -27.49
N GLY A 176 50.33 13.68 -27.04
CA GLY A 176 49.05 14.37 -26.89
C GLY A 176 48.36 14.70 -28.22
N ALA A 177 48.91 14.23 -29.35
CA ALA A 177 48.37 14.47 -30.68
C ALA A 177 48.34 13.17 -31.49
N ALA A 178 47.31 13.01 -32.32
CA ALA A 178 47.25 11.88 -33.23
C ALA A 178 48.32 12.02 -34.34
N PRO A 179 48.94 10.91 -34.78
CA PRO A 179 49.77 10.91 -35.98
C PRO A 179 48.98 11.40 -37.18
N ASN A 180 49.70 11.99 -38.14
CA ASN A 180 49.11 12.52 -39.37
C ASN A 180 48.71 11.37 -40.31
N LEU A 181 47.50 10.85 -40.14
CA LEU A 181 46.93 9.76 -40.94
C LEU A 181 45.89 10.31 -41.94
N GLU A 182 45.73 9.63 -43.07
CA GLU A 182 44.70 9.98 -44.04
C GLU A 182 43.31 9.66 -43.49
N LEU A 183 42.47 10.68 -43.38
CA LEU A 183 41.06 10.59 -43.01
C LEU A 183 40.18 10.52 -44.26
N ALA A 184 39.08 9.79 -44.17
CA ALA A 184 38.02 9.90 -45.16
C ALA A 184 37.25 11.21 -44.90
N ALA A 185 36.61 11.73 -45.94
CA ALA A 185 35.77 12.93 -45.84
C ALA A 185 34.41 12.64 -45.16
N ASP A 186 34.39 11.69 -44.22
CA ASP A 186 33.22 11.38 -43.41
C ASP A 186 33.24 12.24 -42.14
N ALA A 187 32.05 12.61 -41.68
CA ALA A 187 31.91 13.54 -40.57
C ALA A 187 32.37 12.93 -39.24
N GLU A 188 32.27 11.61 -39.07
CA GLU A 188 32.58 10.94 -37.81
C GLU A 188 34.10 10.80 -37.60
N GLU A 189 34.87 10.44 -38.62
CA GLU A 189 36.33 10.43 -38.56
C GLU A 189 36.86 11.84 -38.28
N LEU A 190 36.29 12.88 -38.87
CA LEU A 190 36.68 14.26 -38.61
C LEU A 190 36.35 14.73 -37.18
N GLU A 191 35.28 14.19 -36.59
CA GLU A 191 34.81 14.56 -35.26
C GLU A 191 35.55 13.80 -34.14
N TYR A 192 35.74 12.50 -34.31
CA TYR A 192 36.21 11.61 -33.23
C TYR A 192 37.66 11.16 -33.37
N PHE A 193 38.28 11.22 -34.55
CA PHE A 193 39.65 10.75 -34.71
C PHE A 193 40.64 11.67 -33.98
N GLY A 194 41.51 11.07 -33.18
CA GLY A 194 42.55 11.79 -32.43
C GLY A 194 42.07 12.43 -31.13
N LEU A 195 40.81 12.22 -30.76
CA LEU A 195 40.38 12.49 -29.39
C LEU A 195 41.14 11.58 -28.40
N PRO A 196 41.35 12.03 -27.14
CA PRO A 196 42.03 11.25 -26.13
C PRO A 196 41.35 9.89 -25.89
N ILE A 197 42.15 8.82 -25.82
CA ILE A 197 41.69 7.47 -25.48
C ILE A 197 42.31 7.05 -24.13
N PRO A 198 41.56 7.11 -23.02
CA PRO A 198 42.06 6.73 -21.70
C PRO A 198 42.49 5.25 -21.67
N GLU A 199 43.39 4.91 -20.74
CA GLU A 199 43.89 3.54 -20.59
C GLU A 199 42.82 2.57 -20.08
N GLN A 200 41.97 3.05 -19.17
CA GLN A 200 40.81 2.32 -18.68
C GLN A 200 39.57 2.80 -19.41
N THR A 201 38.71 1.88 -19.81
CA THR A 201 37.39 2.26 -20.35
C THR A 201 36.53 2.88 -19.24
N PRO A 202 35.59 3.78 -19.57
CA PRO A 202 34.57 4.26 -18.66
C PRO A 202 33.92 3.15 -17.82
N ALA A 203 33.48 2.06 -18.46
CA ALA A 203 32.89 0.91 -17.78
C ALA A 203 33.86 0.20 -16.82
N SER A 204 35.14 0.06 -17.18
CA SER A 204 36.15 -0.54 -16.30
C SER A 204 36.43 0.34 -15.08
N ARG A 205 36.44 1.66 -15.26
CA ARG A 205 36.61 2.62 -14.17
C ARG A 205 35.41 2.61 -13.24
N ALA A 206 34.19 2.64 -13.78
CA ALA A 206 32.95 2.50 -13.01
C ALA A 206 32.92 1.19 -12.21
N ALA A 207 33.35 0.08 -12.80
CA ALA A 207 33.45 -1.20 -12.10
C ALA A 207 34.47 -1.19 -10.95
N SER A 208 35.60 -0.48 -11.11
CA SER A 208 36.59 -0.32 -10.05
C SER A 208 36.03 0.50 -8.88
N ILE A 209 35.31 1.58 -9.17
CA ILE A 209 34.66 2.41 -8.15
C ILE A 209 33.59 1.61 -7.41
N LEU A 210 32.77 0.82 -8.11
CA LEU A 210 31.78 -0.05 -7.48
C LEU A 210 32.42 -1.13 -6.60
N ALA A 211 33.56 -1.67 -7.03
CA ALA A 211 34.31 -2.63 -6.22
C ALA A 211 34.85 -1.99 -4.95
N ASP A 212 35.32 -0.74 -5.03
CA ASP A 212 35.77 0.04 -3.88
C ASP A 212 34.61 0.34 -2.91
N ALA A 213 33.49 0.85 -3.42
CA ALA A 213 32.27 1.07 -2.65
C ALA A 213 31.82 -0.18 -1.88
N ALA A 214 31.97 -1.37 -2.48
CA ALA A 214 31.60 -2.63 -1.84
C ALA A 214 32.43 -2.97 -0.59
N PHE A 215 33.62 -2.38 -0.39
CA PHE A 215 34.40 -2.51 0.84
C PHE A 215 33.90 -1.62 1.98
N HIS A 216 33.11 -0.59 1.67
CA HIS A 216 32.59 0.39 2.63
C HIS A 216 31.11 0.19 2.97
N ARG A 217 30.52 -0.93 2.53
CA ARG A 217 29.07 -1.14 2.60
C ARG A 217 28.58 -1.63 3.95
N ASP A 218 29.43 -2.09 4.87
CA ASP A 218 29.00 -2.84 6.05
C ASP A 218 28.16 -1.99 7.03
N THR A 219 28.38 -0.68 7.09
CA THR A 219 27.60 0.23 7.93
C THR A 219 27.25 1.53 7.22
N GLU A 220 26.15 2.18 7.64
CA GLU A 220 25.79 3.50 7.11
C GLU A 220 26.90 4.52 7.33
N GLN A 221 27.58 4.47 8.48
CA GLN A 221 28.67 5.39 8.77
C GLN A 221 29.82 5.23 7.77
N GLU A 222 30.28 4.01 7.51
CA GLU A 222 31.36 3.74 6.56
C GLU A 222 30.99 4.14 5.14
N ALA A 223 29.75 3.87 4.71
CA ALA A 223 29.24 4.27 3.40
C ALA A 223 29.19 5.80 3.26
N ARG A 224 28.74 6.51 4.30
CA ARG A 224 28.70 7.98 4.31
C ARG A 224 30.10 8.59 4.35
N ASP A 225 31.01 8.01 5.13
CA ASP A 225 32.39 8.46 5.21
C ASP A 225 33.06 8.36 3.83
N TRP A 226 32.92 7.23 3.14
CA TRP A 226 33.40 7.02 1.77
C TRP A 226 32.76 7.97 0.75
N LEU A 227 31.45 8.19 0.80
CA LEU A 227 30.78 9.15 -0.11
C LEU A 227 31.25 10.60 0.11
N SER A 228 31.77 10.92 1.30
CA SER A 228 32.14 12.28 1.72
C SER A 228 33.64 12.55 1.70
N ASP A 229 34.46 11.56 1.38
CA ASP A 229 35.89 11.74 1.23
C ASP A 229 36.22 12.56 -0.03
N SER A 230 37.46 13.02 -0.16
CA SER A 230 37.81 14.00 -1.22
C SER A 230 37.59 13.46 -2.62
N GLU A 231 37.82 12.16 -2.84
CA GLU A 231 37.58 11.51 -4.13
C GLU A 231 36.09 11.27 -4.36
N GLY A 232 35.34 10.89 -3.31
CA GLY A 232 33.89 10.77 -3.33
C GLY A 232 33.18 12.09 -3.63
N VAL A 233 33.60 13.21 -3.04
CA VAL A 233 32.98 14.53 -3.30
C VAL A 233 33.19 14.99 -4.75
N GLU A 234 34.36 14.73 -5.33
CA GLU A 234 34.62 15.04 -6.75
C GLU A 234 33.75 14.21 -7.68
N LEU A 235 33.50 12.95 -7.33
CA LEU A 235 32.81 11.98 -8.17
C LEU A 235 31.28 12.00 -8.02
N PHE A 236 30.79 12.18 -6.80
CA PHE A 236 29.37 12.10 -6.44
C PHE A 236 28.74 13.46 -6.15
N GLY A 237 29.55 14.49 -5.98
CA GLY A 237 29.11 15.83 -5.60
C GLY A 237 28.80 15.96 -4.10
N PRO A 238 28.42 17.18 -3.66
CA PRO A 238 28.23 17.48 -2.25
C PRO A 238 26.90 16.94 -1.66
N ASP A 239 25.95 16.51 -2.50
CA ASP A 239 24.58 16.19 -2.10
C ASP A 239 24.35 14.69 -1.81
N THR A 240 25.43 13.91 -1.65
CA THR A 240 25.34 12.47 -1.31
C THR A 240 24.67 12.22 0.04
N TRP A 241 24.61 13.21 0.93
CA TRP A 241 23.87 13.14 2.19
C TRP A 241 22.35 13.03 1.97
N GLU A 242 21.82 13.46 0.82
CA GLU A 242 20.41 13.31 0.45
C GLU A 242 20.06 11.90 -0.04
N TRP A 243 21.06 11.06 -0.33
CA TRP A 243 20.81 9.71 -0.82
C TRP A 243 20.14 8.86 0.26
N ASP A 244 19.06 8.18 -0.12
CA ASP A 244 18.32 7.28 0.74
C ASP A 244 18.94 5.88 0.71
N LEU A 245 19.90 5.66 1.60
CA LEU A 245 20.62 4.39 1.73
C LEU A 245 19.85 3.34 2.54
N ARG A 246 18.54 3.54 2.74
CA ARG A 246 17.72 2.71 3.60
C ARG A 246 16.67 1.98 2.81
N GLU A 247 16.47 0.70 3.15
CA GLU A 247 15.38 -0.10 2.64
C GLU A 247 14.28 -0.27 3.69
N LEU A 248 13.09 -0.64 3.23
CA LEU A 248 12.00 -0.99 4.14
C LEU A 248 12.29 -2.33 4.79
N ASP A 249 12.04 -2.39 6.09
CA ASP A 249 12.10 -3.60 6.89
C ASP A 249 11.20 -4.70 6.28
N VAL A 250 11.70 -5.94 6.33
CA VAL A 250 11.04 -7.09 5.73
C VAL A 250 9.70 -7.40 6.41
N HIS A 251 9.59 -7.24 7.73
CA HIS A 251 8.34 -7.46 8.47
C HIS A 251 7.31 -6.37 8.16
N PHE A 252 7.77 -5.13 7.94
CA PHE A 252 6.92 -4.06 7.44
C PHE A 252 6.41 -4.36 6.03
N LEU A 253 7.23 -4.90 5.13
CA LEU A 253 6.80 -5.31 3.80
C LEU A 253 5.79 -6.47 3.83
N TYR A 254 6.01 -7.50 4.66
CA TYR A 254 4.99 -8.53 4.89
C TYR A 254 3.70 -7.96 5.45
N THR A 255 3.78 -6.97 6.34
CA THR A 255 2.59 -6.27 6.84
C THR A 255 1.83 -5.56 5.71
N CYS A 256 2.53 -4.91 4.78
CA CYS A 256 1.90 -4.27 3.63
C CYS A 256 1.15 -5.29 2.75
N PHE A 257 1.78 -6.42 2.43
CA PHE A 257 1.12 -7.48 1.67
C PHE A 257 -0.02 -8.14 2.45
N ALA A 258 0.12 -8.30 3.76
CA ALA A 258 -0.94 -8.78 4.64
C ALA A 258 -2.17 -7.86 4.62
N LEU A 259 -1.96 -6.54 4.62
CA LEU A 259 -3.05 -5.56 4.51
C LEU A 259 -3.74 -5.63 3.14
N GLU A 260 -2.98 -5.72 2.06
CA GLU A 260 -3.54 -5.87 0.71
C GLU A 260 -4.37 -7.15 0.58
N LEU A 261 -3.85 -8.29 1.06
CA LEU A 261 -4.57 -9.56 1.09
C LEU A 261 -5.82 -9.49 1.97
N THR A 262 -5.74 -8.82 3.12
CA THR A 262 -6.91 -8.63 4.00
C THR A 262 -8.01 -7.85 3.28
N VAL A 263 -7.66 -6.74 2.63
CA VAL A 263 -8.64 -5.92 1.91
C VAL A 263 -9.27 -6.70 0.75
N ARG A 264 -8.49 -7.53 0.05
CA ARG A 264 -9.03 -8.41 -0.99
C ARG A 264 -10.02 -9.43 -0.44
N LEU A 265 -9.62 -10.20 0.57
CA LEU A 265 -10.49 -11.20 1.19
C LEU A 265 -11.73 -10.54 1.83
N TRP A 266 -11.57 -9.34 2.38
CA TRP A 266 -12.67 -8.55 2.93
C TRP A 266 -13.71 -8.21 1.88
N ARG A 267 -13.30 -7.70 0.71
CA ARG A 267 -14.22 -7.40 -0.39
C ARG A 267 -14.99 -8.66 -0.82
N GLU A 268 -14.32 -9.80 -0.88
CA GLU A 268 -14.98 -11.08 -1.16
C GLU A 268 -16.01 -11.42 -0.07
N TYR A 269 -15.62 -11.29 1.20
CA TYR A 269 -16.51 -11.50 2.35
C TYR A 269 -17.76 -10.59 2.29
N GLU A 270 -17.60 -9.31 1.94
CA GLU A 270 -18.72 -8.36 1.84
C GLU A 270 -19.78 -8.76 0.83
N THR A 271 -19.40 -9.51 -0.21
CA THR A 271 -20.35 -10.03 -1.21
C THR A 271 -21.09 -11.29 -0.76
N THR A 272 -20.71 -11.89 0.37
CA THR A 272 -21.36 -13.12 0.86
C THR A 272 -22.75 -12.84 1.40
N PRO A 273 -23.73 -13.75 1.22
CA PRO A 273 -25.08 -13.59 1.77
C PRO A 273 -25.10 -13.37 3.28
N ALA A 274 -24.19 -14.02 4.02
CA ALA A 274 -24.07 -13.88 5.46
C ALA A 274 -23.59 -12.47 5.90
N ALA A 275 -22.65 -11.87 5.16
CA ALA A 275 -22.21 -10.50 5.44
C ALA A 275 -23.31 -9.47 5.10
N VAL A 276 -23.98 -9.65 3.96
CA VAL A 276 -25.11 -8.80 3.55
C VAL A 276 -26.24 -8.88 4.58
N GLU A 277 -26.56 -10.07 5.08
CA GLU A 277 -27.59 -10.27 6.10
C GLU A 277 -27.22 -9.63 7.45
N ARG A 278 -25.96 -9.75 7.91
CA ARG A 278 -25.49 -9.12 9.16
C ARG A 278 -25.56 -7.60 9.13
N ARG A 279 -25.33 -7.01 7.96
CA ARG A 279 -25.31 -5.56 7.75
C ARG A 279 -26.65 -4.97 7.35
N ASP A 280 -27.70 -5.79 7.27
CA ASP A 280 -29.05 -5.32 7.00
C ASP A 280 -29.56 -4.50 8.21
N PRO A 281 -29.68 -3.17 8.10
CA PRO A 281 -30.13 -2.32 9.19
C PRO A 281 -31.59 -2.57 9.57
N SER A 282 -32.33 -3.35 8.77
CA SER A 282 -33.71 -3.78 9.06
C SER A 282 -33.78 -5.04 9.93
N ARG A 283 -32.62 -5.62 10.27
CA ARG A 283 -32.48 -6.89 11.02
C ARG A 283 -31.78 -6.74 12.38
N ALA A 284 -30.87 -5.78 12.55
CA ALA A 284 -30.20 -5.53 13.84
C ALA A 284 -30.71 -4.24 14.52
N TYR A 285 -30.96 -4.29 15.83
CA TYR A 285 -31.36 -3.14 16.65
C TYR A 285 -30.80 -3.28 18.08
N VAL A 286 -30.72 -2.16 18.81
CA VAL A 286 -30.24 -2.11 20.20
C VAL A 286 -31.39 -1.77 21.15
N LEU A 287 -31.54 -2.53 22.24
CA LEU A 287 -32.42 -2.17 23.36
C LEU A 287 -31.60 -1.48 24.44
N VAL A 288 -32.09 -0.34 24.93
CA VAL A 288 -31.52 0.32 26.11
C VAL A 288 -32.46 0.07 27.29
N GLU A 289 -31.92 -0.53 28.36
CA GLU A 289 -32.59 -0.68 29.66
C GLU A 289 -31.63 -0.23 30.77
N GLY A 290 -32.04 0.72 31.59
CA GLY A 290 -31.28 1.21 32.75
C GLY A 290 -30.20 2.24 32.39
N GLY A 291 -30.37 3.02 31.32
CA GLY A 291 -29.45 4.08 30.91
C GLY A 291 -28.09 3.60 30.35
N VAL A 292 -27.96 2.32 29.99
CA VAL A 292 -26.73 1.77 29.39
C VAL A 292 -26.83 1.75 27.87
N VAL A 293 -26.01 2.58 27.21
CA VAL A 293 -25.89 2.62 25.73
C VAL A 293 -24.66 1.83 25.29
N GLN A 294 -24.83 0.90 24.36
CA GLN A 294 -23.74 0.32 23.59
C GLN A 294 -23.48 1.18 22.34
N ASN A 295 -22.22 1.50 22.04
CA ASN A 295 -21.84 2.36 20.92
C ASN A 295 -21.94 1.61 19.57
N ALA A 296 -23.15 1.47 19.05
CA ALA A 296 -23.43 0.94 17.71
C ALA A 296 -24.18 2.01 16.87
N PRO A 297 -23.48 3.05 16.37
CA PRO A 297 -24.10 4.26 15.81
C PRO A 297 -24.91 4.02 14.52
N LEU A 298 -24.79 2.84 13.91
CA LEU A 298 -25.48 2.46 12.68
C LEU A 298 -26.78 1.68 12.93
N LEU A 299 -27.04 1.26 14.18
CA LEU A 299 -28.22 0.46 14.52
C LEU A 299 -29.35 1.33 15.10
N PRO A 300 -30.62 1.07 14.75
CA PRO A 300 -31.77 1.65 15.45
C PRO A 300 -31.71 1.35 16.95
N VAL A 301 -31.77 2.39 17.78
CA VAL A 301 -31.77 2.27 19.25
C VAL A 301 -33.19 2.47 19.79
N TYR A 302 -33.71 1.49 20.53
CA TYR A 302 -35.00 1.56 21.21
C TYR A 302 -34.78 1.68 22.71
N ASP A 303 -35.12 2.85 23.26
CA ASP A 303 -35.03 3.10 24.69
C ASP A 303 -36.26 2.56 25.39
N MET A 304 -36.08 1.50 26.17
CA MET A 304 -37.15 0.82 26.88
C MET A 304 -37.35 1.36 28.29
N ASP A 305 -36.51 2.30 28.76
CA ASP A 305 -36.70 2.94 30.06
C ASP A 305 -37.99 3.75 30.14
N LEU A 306 -38.52 4.17 28.98
CA LEU A 306 -39.84 4.75 28.85
C LEU A 306 -40.94 3.86 29.48
N LEU A 307 -40.83 2.53 29.40
CA LEU A 307 -41.79 1.61 29.99
C LEU A 307 -41.82 1.64 31.53
N LYS A 308 -40.83 2.29 32.16
CA LYS A 308 -40.74 2.45 33.63
C LYS A 308 -41.35 3.77 34.09
N GLU A 309 -41.56 4.72 33.19
CA GLU A 309 -42.20 6.00 33.50
C GLU A 309 -43.73 5.84 33.46
N GLN A 310 -44.41 6.15 34.57
CA GLN A 310 -45.87 6.10 34.65
C GLN A 310 -46.44 7.50 34.86
N ASP A 311 -47.61 7.74 34.25
CA ASP A 311 -48.53 8.85 34.52
C ASP A 311 -48.11 10.26 34.03
N SER A 312 -47.57 10.40 32.81
CA SER A 312 -47.46 11.70 32.13
C SER A 312 -47.95 11.65 30.69
N VAL A 313 -48.48 12.78 30.19
CA VAL A 313 -48.92 12.93 28.78
C VAL A 313 -47.72 12.91 27.84
N GLU A 314 -46.57 13.43 28.29
CA GLU A 314 -45.30 13.41 27.54
C GLU A 314 -44.81 11.98 27.31
N ALA A 315 -44.85 11.13 28.35
CA ALA A 315 -44.47 9.72 28.23
C ALA A 315 -45.40 8.94 27.28
N ALA A 316 -46.67 9.33 27.18
CA ALA A 316 -47.61 8.70 26.24
C ALA A 316 -47.32 9.06 24.77
N HIS A 317 -46.87 10.29 24.49
CA HIS A 317 -46.49 10.68 23.14
C HIS A 317 -45.18 10.00 22.71
N GLU A 318 -44.18 9.98 23.58
CA GLU A 318 -42.92 9.25 23.35
C GLU A 318 -43.18 7.75 23.16
N ALA A 319 -44.17 7.19 23.86
CA ALA A 319 -44.53 5.78 23.71
C ALA A 319 -45.11 5.48 22.33
N LEU A 320 -45.86 6.43 21.75
CA LEU A 320 -46.35 6.31 20.38
C LEU A 320 -45.22 6.39 19.35
N GLU A 321 -44.27 7.31 19.53
CA GLU A 321 -43.10 7.43 18.65
C GLU A 321 -42.25 6.16 18.67
N LEU A 322 -41.96 5.64 19.87
CA LEU A 322 -41.21 4.40 20.03
C LEU A 322 -41.97 3.21 19.43
N TYR A 323 -43.28 3.12 19.66
CA TYR A 323 -44.14 2.11 19.05
C TYR A 323 -44.06 2.18 17.52
N GLU A 324 -44.17 3.37 16.93
CA GLU A 324 -44.07 3.58 15.48
C GLU A 324 -42.72 3.12 14.92
N ARG A 325 -41.63 3.45 15.63
CA ARG A 325 -40.27 3.06 15.22
C ARG A 325 -40.06 1.55 15.26
N ILE A 326 -40.59 0.85 16.28
CA ILE A 326 -40.51 -0.62 16.39
C ILE A 326 -41.34 -1.29 15.31
N ILE A 327 -42.59 -0.86 15.04
CA ILE A 327 -43.45 -1.52 14.03
C ILE A 327 -42.95 -1.35 12.58
N LYS A 328 -42.16 -0.30 12.30
CA LYS A 328 -41.52 -0.07 11.01
C LYS A 328 -40.28 -0.94 10.80
N HIS A 329 -39.76 -1.54 11.86
CA HIS A 329 -38.58 -2.41 11.83
C HIS A 329 -39.00 -3.89 11.89
N SER A 330 -38.71 -4.65 10.83
CA SER A 330 -39.17 -6.02 10.64
C SER A 330 -38.79 -6.97 11.78
N GLU A 331 -37.54 -6.92 12.24
CA GLU A 331 -37.04 -7.82 13.28
C GLU A 331 -37.55 -7.44 14.68
N ALA A 332 -37.34 -6.18 15.10
CA ALA A 332 -37.87 -5.63 16.35
C ALA A 332 -39.38 -5.86 16.54
N LYS A 333 -40.17 -5.69 15.47
CA LYS A 333 -41.61 -5.99 15.49
C LYS A 333 -41.93 -7.45 15.81
N GLN A 334 -41.10 -8.38 15.36
CA GLN A 334 -41.28 -9.81 15.61
C GLN A 334 -40.80 -10.22 17.01
N SER A 335 -39.70 -9.63 17.48
CA SER A 335 -39.03 -9.97 18.73
C SER A 335 -39.57 -9.24 19.96
N LEU A 336 -40.28 -8.11 19.80
CA LEU A 336 -40.78 -7.27 20.91
C LEU A 336 -42.33 -7.21 21.02
N PRO A 337 -43.07 -8.34 20.96
CA PRO A 337 -44.52 -8.31 20.97
C PRO A 337 -45.12 -7.88 22.31
N ARG A 338 -44.39 -8.07 23.41
CA ARG A 338 -44.83 -7.70 24.75
C ARG A 338 -44.69 -6.19 24.95
N GLU A 339 -43.54 -5.66 24.59
CA GLU A 339 -43.17 -4.26 24.73
C GLU A 339 -44.08 -3.39 23.85
N LEU A 340 -44.39 -3.83 22.62
CA LEU A 340 -45.40 -3.17 21.78
C LEU A 340 -46.78 -3.11 22.46
N LYS A 341 -47.17 -4.15 23.19
CA LYS A 341 -48.44 -4.17 23.93
C LYS A 341 -48.41 -3.19 25.11
N ASP A 342 -47.28 -3.12 25.81
CA ASP A 342 -47.09 -2.24 26.96
C ASP A 342 -47.04 -0.76 26.52
N LEU A 343 -46.33 -0.43 25.43
CA LEU A 343 -46.35 0.90 24.80
C LEU A 343 -47.78 1.29 24.34
N ALA A 344 -48.49 0.37 23.70
CA ALA A 344 -49.88 0.61 23.29
C ALA A 344 -50.83 0.80 24.48
N ALA A 345 -50.53 0.21 25.65
CA ALA A 345 -51.30 0.45 26.88
C ALA A 345 -51.00 1.84 27.45
N MET A 346 -49.73 2.27 27.46
CA MET A 346 -49.33 3.62 27.89
C MET A 346 -49.99 4.71 27.05
N VAL A 347 -49.96 4.59 25.72
CA VAL A 347 -50.61 5.55 24.80
C VAL A 347 -52.11 5.65 25.08
N ARG A 348 -52.79 4.52 25.34
CA ARG A 348 -54.23 4.52 25.64
C ARG A 348 -54.57 5.10 27.01
N ALA A 349 -53.66 4.98 27.97
CA ALA A 349 -53.87 5.46 29.34
C ALA A 349 -53.59 6.96 29.49
N GLY A 350 -52.56 7.49 28.82
CA GLY A 350 -52.10 8.87 29.00
C GLY A 350 -52.09 9.75 27.75
N GLY A 351 -52.32 9.20 26.55
CA GLY A 351 -52.21 9.93 25.29
C GLY A 351 -53.42 10.82 24.99
N CYS A 352 -53.23 11.81 24.13
CA CYS A 352 -54.34 12.63 23.65
C CYS A 352 -55.22 11.86 22.64
N ALA A 353 -56.37 12.44 22.25
CA ALA A 353 -57.29 11.78 21.32
C ALA A 353 -56.63 11.50 19.97
N GLU A 354 -55.73 12.38 19.53
CA GLU A 354 -54.94 12.26 18.31
C GLU A 354 -53.94 11.08 18.39
N ASP A 355 -53.21 10.95 19.51
CA ASP A 355 -52.25 9.84 19.71
C ASP A 355 -52.96 8.48 19.69
N VAL A 356 -54.10 8.38 20.36
CA VAL A 356 -54.91 7.15 20.38
C VAL A 356 -55.46 6.82 18.99
N GLN A 357 -55.88 7.83 18.21
CA GLN A 357 -56.30 7.62 16.82
C GLN A 357 -55.14 7.13 15.93
N ALA A 358 -53.94 7.69 16.10
CA ALA A 358 -52.75 7.26 15.38
C ALA A 358 -52.39 5.79 15.70
N LEU A 359 -52.38 5.41 16.98
CA LEU A 359 -52.17 4.03 17.42
C LEU A 359 -53.18 3.06 16.77
N ASN A 360 -54.47 3.40 16.79
CA ASN A 360 -55.53 2.58 16.19
C ASN A 360 -55.35 2.40 14.67
N LYS A 361 -54.79 3.41 13.97
CA LYS A 361 -54.45 3.30 12.55
C LYS A 361 -53.34 2.28 12.29
N TYR A 362 -52.31 2.24 13.15
CA TYR A 362 -51.22 1.25 13.05
C TYR A 362 -51.72 -0.18 13.39
N GLU A 363 -52.62 -0.33 14.36
CA GLU A 363 -53.18 -1.64 14.70
C GLU A 363 -54.19 -2.16 13.67
N SER A 364 -55.00 -1.28 13.06
CA SER A 364 -55.98 -1.69 12.04
C SER A 364 -55.35 -2.07 10.70
N THR A 365 -54.18 -1.51 10.36
CA THR A 365 -53.38 -1.95 9.20
C THR A 365 -52.80 -3.35 9.39
N LYS A 366 -52.60 -3.81 10.64
CA LYS A 366 -52.20 -5.20 10.97
C LYS A 366 -53.28 -6.23 10.66
N THR A 367 -54.56 -5.85 10.75
CA THR A 367 -55.69 -6.76 10.56
C THR A 367 -56.02 -7.01 9.09
N LYS A 368 -55.76 -6.04 8.19
CA LYS A 368 -56.00 -6.19 6.74
C LYS A 368 -54.99 -7.09 6.02
N GLY A 369 -53.75 -7.20 6.52
CA GLY A 369 -52.72 -8.07 5.93
C GLY A 369 -52.80 -9.55 6.32
N ARG A 370 -53.70 -9.93 7.23
CA ARG A 370 -53.87 -11.31 7.70
C ARG A 370 -55.10 -12.01 7.09
N ALA A 371 -55.86 -11.30 6.27
CA ALA A 371 -57.08 -11.74 5.61
C ALA A 371 -56.97 -11.76 4.06
N ALA A 372 -55.74 -11.67 3.53
CA ALA A 372 -55.42 -11.78 2.10
C ALA A 372 -54.52 -13.00 1.86
#